data_AF-A0A7J4QV54-F1
#
_entry.id   AF-A0A7J4QV54-F1
#
_cell.length_a   1.000
_cell.length_b   1.000
_cell.length_c   1.000
_cell.angle_alpha   90.00
_cell.angle_beta   90.00
_cell.angle_gamma   90.00
#
_symmetry.space_group_name_H-M   'P 1'
#
loop_
_entity.id
_entity.type
_entity.pdbx_description
1 polymer ?
#
loop_
_entity_poly.entity_id
_entity_poly.type
_entity_poly.pdbx_seq_one_letter_code
_entity_poly.pdbx_strand_id
1 'polypeptide(L)'
;MMEWRPKGYLFDTNNLIRALFDENTAEGQLLDAANAGYIELFARSKSWNAILWLIMNTLVEGGKPIYSGEELGRLKKSLPIVWR
;
A
#
# COMPACT_ATOMS: atom_id res chain seq x y z
N MET A 1 27.89 -16.96 1.24
CA MET A 1 27.85 -15.51 0.95
C MET A 1 26.52 -15.00 1.45
N MET A 2 26.46 -14.00 2.35
CA MET A 2 25.16 -13.43 2.72
C MET A 2 24.61 -12.70 1.50
N GLU A 3 23.38 -13.05 1.13
CA GLU A 3 22.64 -12.35 0.08
C GLU A 3 22.40 -10.91 0.55
N TRP A 4 22.90 -9.94 -0.23
CA TRP A 4 22.64 -8.53 0.06
C TRP A 4 21.13 -8.29 0.00
N ARG A 5 20.59 -7.61 1.02
CA ARG A 5 19.18 -7.24 1.08
C ARG A 5 19.04 -5.76 1.44
N PRO A 6 18.17 -5.01 0.74
CA PRO A 6 17.92 -3.61 1.09
C PRO A 6 17.29 -3.49 2.48
N LYS A 7 17.33 -2.27 3.05
CA LYS A 7 16.78 -2.01 4.37
C LYS A 7 15.25 -2.14 4.35
N GLY A 8 14.70 -2.86 5.34
CA GLY A 8 13.27 -3.07 5.49
C GLY A 8 12.59 -2.05 6.41
N TYR A 9 11.40 -1.60 6.04
CA TYR A 9 10.52 -0.77 6.88
C TYR A 9 9.13 -1.41 7.00
N LEU A 10 8.58 -1.39 8.21
CA LEU A 10 7.25 -1.91 8.48
C LEU A 10 6.26 -0.75 8.59
N PHE A 11 5.28 -0.73 7.69
CA PHE A 11 4.15 0.19 7.75
C PHE A 11 3.04 -0.36 8.64
N ASP A 12 2.52 0.50 9.51
CA ASP A 12 1.20 0.32 10.08
C ASP A 12 0.11 0.84 9.12
N THR A 13 -1.15 0.79 9.57
CA THR A 13 -2.28 1.24 8.75
C THR A 13 -2.21 2.73 8.42
N ASN A 14 -1.75 3.58 9.33
CA ASN A 14 -1.67 5.03 9.10
C ASN A 14 -0.54 5.37 8.12
N ASN A 15 0.60 4.69 8.24
CA ASN A 15 1.68 4.84 7.26
C ASN A 15 1.21 4.43 5.87
N LEU A 16 0.47 3.31 5.76
CA LEU A 16 -0.05 2.84 4.49
C LEU A 16 -1.06 3.81 3.86
N ILE A 17 -1.92 4.44 4.67
CA ILE A 17 -2.83 5.48 4.19
C ILE A 17 -2.03 6.67 3.63
N ARG A 18 -1.05 7.20 4.38
CA ARG A 18 -0.24 8.33 3.91
C ARG A 18 0.52 7.99 2.63
N ALA A 19 1.12 6.81 2.57
CA ALA A 19 1.87 6.34 1.40
C ALA A 19 1.01 6.27 0.13
N LEU A 20 -0.23 5.80 0.24
CA LEU A 20 -1.09 5.55 -0.93
C LEU A 20 -1.85 6.78 -1.42
N PHE A 21 -2.09 7.76 -0.54
CA PHE A 21 -2.96 8.90 -0.84
C PHE A 21 -2.25 10.24 -0.91
N ASP A 22 -0.96 10.33 -0.55
CA ASP A 22 -0.16 11.55 -0.70
C ASP A 22 1.33 11.24 -0.92
N GLU A 23 1.79 11.41 -2.16
CA GLU A 23 3.18 11.23 -2.58
C GLU A 23 4.16 12.20 -1.90
N ASN A 24 3.68 13.36 -1.41
CA ASN A 24 4.54 14.36 -0.76
C ASN A 24 4.84 14.01 0.71
N THR A 25 4.21 12.98 1.25
CA THR A 25 4.53 12.47 2.59
C THR A 25 5.84 11.69 2.59
N ALA A 26 6.48 11.59 3.76
CA ALA A 26 7.64 10.72 3.92
C ALA A 26 7.29 9.26 3.57
N GLU A 27 6.09 8.80 3.91
CA GLU A 27 5.62 7.47 3.55
C GLU A 27 5.39 7.28 2.05
N GLY A 28 4.91 8.31 1.34
CA GLY A 28 4.81 8.32 -0.13
C GLY A 28 6.19 8.20 -0.80
N GLN A 29 7.16 9.00 -0.35
CA GLN A 29 8.55 8.90 -0.82
C GLN A 29 9.20 7.54 -0.53
N LEU A 30 8.86 6.91 0.60
CA LEU A 30 9.30 5.54 0.90
C LEU A 30 8.66 4.51 -0.04
N LEU A 31 7.40 4.71 -0.45
CA LEU A 31 6.74 3.87 -1.44
C LEU A 31 7.46 3.92 -2.80
N ASP A 32 7.85 5.11 -3.24
CA ASP A 32 8.65 5.29 -4.46
C ASP A 32 10.05 4.66 -4.35
N ALA A 33 10.71 4.85 -3.21
CA ALA A 33 12.01 4.24 -2.96
C ALA A 33 11.93 2.70 -2.98
N ALA A 34 10.83 2.12 -2.51
CA ALA A 34 10.57 0.69 -2.55
C ALA A 34 10.29 0.22 -3.99
N ASN A 35 9.51 0.99 -4.75
CA ASN A 35 9.27 0.73 -6.17
C ASN A 35 10.56 0.74 -7.00
N ALA A 36 11.52 1.60 -6.63
CA ALA A 36 12.84 1.67 -7.25
C ALA A 36 13.84 0.61 -6.73
N GLY A 37 13.45 -0.23 -5.75
CA GLY A 37 14.28 -1.31 -5.21
C GLY A 37 15.35 -0.87 -4.20
N TYR A 38 15.32 0.37 -3.72
CA TYR A 38 16.28 0.87 -2.73
C TYR A 38 15.99 0.36 -1.31
N ILE A 39 14.72 0.11 -1.01
CA ILE A 39 14.24 -0.38 0.29
C ILE A 39 13.20 -1.50 0.08
N GLU A 40 12.89 -2.22 1.15
CA GLU A 40 11.72 -3.10 1.20
C GLU A 40 10.67 -2.53 2.13
N LEU A 41 9.41 -2.56 1.70
CA LEU A 41 8.27 -2.24 2.54
C LEU A 41 7.51 -3.50 2.94
N PHE A 42 7.12 -3.54 4.20
CA PHE A 42 6.30 -4.59 4.78
C PHE A 42 5.03 -3.96 5.33
N ALA A 43 3.92 -4.65 5.21
CA ALA A 43 2.67 -4.26 5.88
C ALA A 43 1.91 -5.50 6.33
N ARG A 44 1.13 -5.36 7.40
CA ARG A 44 0.26 -6.45 7.83
C ARG A 44 -0.88 -6.62 6.83
N SER A 45 -1.23 -7.86 6.51
CA SER A 45 -2.37 -8.15 5.62
C SER A 45 -3.68 -7.51 6.11
N LYS A 46 -3.88 -7.39 7.42
CA LYS A 46 -5.05 -6.72 8.02
C LYS A 46 -5.12 -5.21 7.71
N SER A 47 -3.99 -4.54 7.48
CA SER A 47 -3.97 -3.11 7.17
C SER A 47 -4.55 -2.84 5.78
N TRP A 48 -4.47 -3.82 4.87
CA TRP A 48 -5.14 -3.73 3.57
C TRP A 48 -6.66 -3.64 3.69
N ASN A 49 -7.27 -4.33 4.66
CA ASN A 49 -8.73 -4.26 4.85
C ASN A 49 -9.21 -2.86 5.21
N ALA A 50 -8.40 -2.09 5.94
CA ALA A 50 -8.70 -0.70 6.24
C ALA A 50 -8.66 0.18 4.97
N ILE A 51 -7.67 -0.04 4.09
CA ILE A 51 -7.57 0.63 2.79
C ILE A 51 -8.75 0.26 1.89
N LEU A 52 -9.10 -1.03 1.80
CA LEU A 52 -10.27 -1.49 1.06
C LEU A 52 -11.53 -0.79 1.54
N TRP A 53 -11.75 -0.78 2.86
CA TRP A 53 -12.91 -0.12 3.45
C TRP A 53 -12.94 1.37 3.13
N LEU A 54 -11.80 2.06 3.24
CA LEU A 54 -11.71 3.47 2.91
C LEU A 54 -12.07 3.74 1.44
N ILE A 55 -11.47 3.00 0.50
CA ILE A 55 -11.72 3.19 -0.94
C ILE A 55 -13.18 2.91 -1.28
N MET A 56 -13.74 1.78 -0.81
CA MET A 56 -15.11 1.37 -1.13
C MET A 56 -16.18 2.32 -0.57
N ASN A 57 -15.90 3.03 0.53
CA ASN A 57 -16.84 3.98 1.12
C ASN A 57 -16.63 5.42 0.66
N THR A 58 -15.45 5.76 0.13
CA THR A 58 -15.14 7.13 -0.31
C THR A 58 -15.38 7.31 -1.81
N LEU A 59 -14.98 6.33 -2.62
CA LEU A 59 -15.08 6.38 -4.07
C LEU A 59 -16.34 5.65 -4.53
N VAL A 60 -17.47 6.35 -4.39
CA VAL A 60 -18.81 5.84 -4.68
C VAL A 60 -19.52 6.69 -5.72
N GLU A 61 -20.27 6.02 -6.61
CA GLU A 61 -21.17 6.66 -7.57
C GLU A 61 -22.54 5.99 -7.47
N GLY A 62 -23.61 6.78 -7.30
CA GLY A 62 -24.96 6.23 -7.11
C GLY A 62 -25.11 5.31 -5.90
N GLY A 63 -24.30 5.50 -4.85
CA GLY A 63 -24.30 4.67 -3.64
C GLY A 63 -23.60 3.32 -3.79
N LYS A 64 -22.90 3.07 -4.91
CA LYS A 64 -22.13 1.85 -5.14
C LYS A 64 -20.64 2.17 -5.25
N PRO A 65 -19.74 1.31 -4.74
CA PRO A 65 -18.31 1.47 -4.95
C PRO A 65 -17.97 1.50 -6.45
N ILE A 66 -17.12 2.44 -6.86
CA ILE A 66 -16.67 2.58 -8.24
C ILE A 66 -15.76 1.40 -8.63
N TYR A 67 -14.95 0.91 -7.69
CA TYR A 67 -14.04 -0.21 -7.90
C TYR A 67 -14.61 -1.52 -7.39
N SER A 68 -14.47 -2.56 -8.20
CA SER A 68 -14.75 -3.94 -7.81
C SER A 68 -13.68 -4.49 -6.86
N GLY A 69 -14.04 -5.53 -6.09
CA GLY A 69 -13.08 -6.22 -5.23
C GLY A 69 -11.90 -6.84 -6.00
N GLU A 70 -12.11 -7.22 -7.26
CA GLU A 70 -11.06 -7.76 -8.13
C GLU A 70 -10.04 -6.69 -8.53
N GLU A 71 -10.51 -5.49 -8.90
CA GLU A 71 -9.64 -4.34 -9.21
C GLU A 71 -8.80 -3.94 -8.01
N LEU A 72 -9.41 -3.87 -6.83
CA LEU A 72 -8.68 -3.59 -5.59
C LEU A 72 -7.69 -4.71 -5.25
N GLY A 73 -8.03 -5.97 -5.55
CA GLY A 73 -7.11 -7.10 -5.44
C GLY A 73 -5.90 -6.98 -6.38
N ARG A 74 -6.09 -6.47 -7.60
CA ARG A 74 -5.00 -6.16 -8.54
C ARG A 74 -4.13 -5.01 -8.04
N LEU A 75 -4.75 -3.94 -7.53
CA LEU A 75 -4.04 -2.82 -6.92
C LEU A 75 -3.14 -3.29 -5.75
N LYS A 76 -3.65 -4.14 -4.86
CA LYS A 76 -2.85 -4.69 -3.75
C LYS A 76 -1.58 -5.39 -4.25
N LYS A 77 -1.70 -6.16 -5.34
CA LYS A 77 -0.62 -6.95 -5.92
C LYS A 77 0.41 -6.11 -6.68
N SER A 78 0.03 -4.93 -7.17
CA SER A 78 0.94 -4.03 -7.87
C SER A 78 1.79 -3.17 -6.95
N LEU A 79 1.44 -3.09 -5.65
CA LEU A 79 2.20 -2.30 -4.69
C LEU A 79 3.55 -2.97 -4.35
N PRO A 80 4.64 -2.19 -4.19
CA PRO A 80 5.97 -2.69 -3.79
C PRO A 80 6.02 -3.02 -2.29
N ILE A 81 5.03 -3.77 -1.79
CA ILE A 81 4.82 -4.07 -0.38
C ILE A 81 4.72 -5.58 -0.19
N VAL A 82 5.54 -6.11 0.71
CA VAL A 82 5.49 -7.50 1.17
C VAL A 82 4.43 -7.62 2.27
N TRP A 83 3.31 -8.24 1.93
CA TRP A 83 2.19 -8.47 2.86
C TRP A 83 2.48 -9.67 3.76
N ARG A 84 2.60 -9.45 5.07
CA ARG A 84 2.82 -10.51 6.08
C ARG A 84 1.79 -10.47 7.21
#